data_AF-A0A928V974-F1
#
_entry.id   AF-A0A928V974-F1
#
_cell.length_a   1.000
_cell.length_b   1.000
_cell.length_c   1.000
_cell.angle_alpha   90.00
_cell.angle_beta   90.00
_cell.angle_gamma   90.00
#
_symmetry.space_group_name_H-M   'P 1'
#
loop_
_entity.id
_entity.type
_entity.pdbx_description
1 polymer ?
#
loop_
_entity_poly.entity_id
_entity_poly.type
_entity_poly.pdbx_seq_one_letter_code
_entity_poly.pdbx_strand_id
1 'polypeptide(L)'
;MSLSPIAQYCIRKLLKQNFENLDSLFLAASNQSGLSDDQIDRLFHQFSSSRTQLQELELLTNLYQQLERNPANSSAIAEIKRRIFQTLGFQNNNVPSAQLPSIVQEGTIEVFRFFHKNQIREGIRFDNTLFAAVYQFELTYRLQAYQMAWTLSEAKIPLVISLSPTRFVIWVNLQCPSSSVLLCQDAQLLETLFKLNLALRKAKSTGKRVAKHLRPDFFGKKIVTVFPKATNTSDH
;
A
#
# COMPACT_ATOMS: atom_id res chain seq x y z
N MET A 1 24.64 -21.52 3.86
CA MET A 1 24.98 -22.14 2.55
C MET A 1 24.53 -21.16 1.49
N SER A 2 25.40 -20.78 0.56
CA SER A 2 25.03 -19.91 -0.56
C SER A 2 24.48 -20.74 -1.71
N LEU A 3 23.62 -20.13 -2.55
CA LEU A 3 23.22 -20.71 -3.84
C LEU A 3 24.45 -21.02 -4.70
N SER A 4 24.38 -22.06 -5.54
CA SER A 4 25.44 -22.30 -6.53
C SER A 4 25.61 -21.08 -7.46
N PRO A 5 26.84 -20.81 -7.95
CA PRO A 5 27.10 -19.71 -8.87
C PRO A 5 26.22 -19.76 -10.12
N ILE A 6 25.89 -20.97 -10.57
CA ILE A 6 25.04 -21.24 -11.72
C ILE A 6 23.60 -20.78 -11.45
N ALA A 7 23.05 -21.14 -10.29
CA ALA A 7 21.71 -20.70 -9.88
C ALA A 7 21.66 -19.18 -9.74
N GLN A 8 22.66 -18.57 -9.10
CA GLN A 8 22.77 -17.11 -8.95
C GLN A 8 22.76 -16.39 -10.31
N TYR A 9 23.56 -16.89 -11.26
CA TYR A 9 23.60 -16.34 -12.62
C TYR A 9 22.23 -16.45 -13.32
N CYS A 10 21.58 -17.61 -13.23
CA CYS A 10 20.26 -17.82 -13.84
C CYS A 10 19.19 -16.89 -13.27
N ILE A 11 19.16 -16.71 -11.95
CA ILE A 11 18.22 -15.81 -11.29
C ILE A 11 18.49 -14.36 -11.71
N ARG A 12 19.76 -13.92 -11.73
CA ARG A 12 20.13 -12.58 -12.22
C ARG A 12 19.66 -12.36 -13.66
N LYS A 13 19.89 -13.34 -14.54
CA LYS A 13 19.43 -13.31 -15.94
C LYS A 13 17.90 -13.21 -16.01
N LEU A 14 17.19 -14.03 -15.24
CA LEU A 14 15.72 -14.03 -15.17
C LEU A 14 15.17 -12.69 -14.69
N LEU A 15 15.74 -12.12 -13.62
CA LEU A 15 15.31 -10.82 -13.10
C LEU A 15 15.51 -9.73 -14.14
N LYS A 16 16.68 -9.66 -14.79
CA LYS A 16 16.97 -8.67 -15.84
C LYS A 16 16.03 -8.79 -17.04
N GLN A 17 15.72 -10.01 -17.48
CA GLN A 17 14.85 -10.26 -18.63
C GLN A 17 13.37 -9.94 -18.37
N ASN A 18 12.90 -10.09 -17.13
CA ASN A 18 11.49 -9.91 -16.80
C ASN A 18 11.23 -8.58 -16.08
N PHE A 19 12.25 -7.74 -15.86
CA PHE A 19 12.14 -6.54 -15.04
C PHE A 19 11.07 -5.57 -15.54
N GLU A 20 11.03 -5.31 -16.85
CA GLU A 20 10.03 -4.43 -17.46
C GLU A 20 8.59 -4.91 -17.22
N ASN A 21 8.40 -6.23 -17.12
CA ASN A 21 7.10 -6.82 -16.81
C ASN A 21 6.83 -6.86 -15.29
N LEU A 22 7.86 -6.99 -14.46
CA LEU A 22 7.75 -6.97 -13.00
C LEU A 22 7.32 -5.59 -12.48
N ASP A 23 7.80 -4.49 -13.08
CA ASP A 23 7.36 -3.14 -12.71
C ASP A 23 5.84 -2.99 -12.86
N SER A 24 5.26 -3.56 -13.92
CA SER A 24 3.81 -3.55 -14.15
C SER A 24 3.01 -4.40 -13.14
N LEU A 25 3.62 -5.45 -12.58
CA LEU A 25 2.94 -6.45 -11.76
C LEU A 25 3.11 -6.22 -10.24
N PHE A 26 4.18 -5.55 -9.81
CA PHE A 26 4.57 -5.51 -8.40
C PHE A 26 4.78 -4.11 -7.83
N LEU A 27 5.08 -3.09 -8.64
CA LEU A 27 5.54 -1.78 -8.16
C LEU A 27 4.82 -0.61 -8.84
N ALA A 28 3.59 -0.32 -8.40
CA ALA A 28 2.84 0.86 -8.86
C ALA A 28 3.44 2.22 -8.41
N ALA A 29 4.58 2.24 -7.71
CA ALA A 29 5.09 3.45 -7.04
C ALA A 29 6.60 3.71 -7.14
N SER A 30 7.42 2.85 -7.75
CA SER A 30 8.86 3.13 -7.89
C SER A 30 9.18 3.68 -9.28
N ASN A 31 9.87 4.82 -9.30
CA ASN A 31 10.30 5.51 -10.51
C ASN A 31 11.21 4.62 -11.38
N GLN A 32 11.12 4.81 -12.69
CA GLN A 32 11.63 4.01 -13.82
C GLN A 32 13.16 3.87 -13.96
N SER A 33 13.90 3.60 -12.88
CA SER A 33 15.31 3.20 -12.97
C SER A 33 15.40 1.71 -12.72
N GLY A 34 15.88 0.94 -13.71
CA GLY A 34 16.08 -0.51 -13.60
C GLY A 34 16.80 -0.93 -12.32
N LEU A 35 16.58 -2.18 -11.87
CA LEU A 35 17.29 -2.75 -10.73
C LEU A 35 18.81 -2.61 -10.92
N SER A 36 19.49 -1.92 -10.00
CA SER A 36 20.95 -1.94 -9.96
C SER A 36 21.46 -3.31 -9.50
N ASP A 37 22.66 -3.70 -9.93
CA ASP A 37 23.25 -4.98 -9.51
C ASP A 37 23.37 -5.05 -7.96
N ASP A 38 23.61 -3.92 -7.30
CA ASP A 38 23.62 -3.81 -5.83
C ASP A 38 22.28 -4.17 -5.17
N GLN A 39 21.15 -3.83 -5.81
CA GLN A 39 19.82 -4.17 -5.30
C GLN A 39 19.56 -5.67 -5.41
N ILE A 40 20.01 -6.28 -6.50
CA ILE A 40 19.91 -7.72 -6.71
C ILE A 40 20.74 -8.47 -5.65
N ASP A 41 21.93 -7.97 -5.32
CA ASP A 41 22.79 -8.57 -4.30
C ASP A 41 22.21 -8.45 -2.89
N ARG A 42 21.57 -7.31 -2.57
CA ARG A 42 20.82 -7.16 -1.31
C ARG A 42 19.68 -8.16 -1.20
N LEU A 43 18.96 -8.43 -2.29
CA LEU A 43 17.90 -9.45 -2.30
C LEU A 43 18.48 -10.83 -1.96
N PHE A 44 19.58 -11.24 -2.61
CA PHE A 44 20.21 -12.52 -2.32
C PHE A 44 20.67 -12.65 -0.86
N HIS A 45 21.18 -11.58 -0.27
CA HIS A 45 21.53 -11.57 1.15
C HIS A 45 20.31 -11.76 2.06
N GLN A 46 19.16 -11.18 1.70
CA GLN A 46 17.91 -11.31 2.46
C GLN A 46 17.36 -12.76 2.44
N PHE A 47 17.50 -13.47 1.31
CA PHE A 47 17.03 -14.86 1.14
C PHE A 47 17.88 -15.93 1.83
N SER A 48 19.03 -15.55 2.39
CA SER A 48 19.95 -16.49 3.05
C SER A 48 19.38 -17.13 4.34
N SER A 49 18.17 -16.75 4.74
CA SER A 49 17.59 -17.06 6.05
C SER A 49 16.95 -18.46 6.15
N SER A 50 16.51 -19.07 5.04
CA SER A 50 15.82 -20.38 5.07
C SER A 50 16.51 -21.42 4.18
N ARG A 51 17.04 -22.49 4.81
CA ARG A 51 17.73 -23.58 4.12
C ARG A 51 16.83 -24.34 3.12
N THR A 52 15.54 -24.47 3.43
CA THR A 52 14.58 -25.18 2.57
C THR A 52 14.30 -24.41 1.29
N GLN A 53 14.16 -23.08 1.38
CA GLN A 53 13.96 -22.21 0.22
C GLN A 53 15.17 -22.24 -0.71
N LEU A 54 16.40 -22.27 -0.17
CA LEU A 54 17.62 -22.35 -0.98
C LEU A 54 17.68 -23.64 -1.82
N GLN A 55 17.35 -24.78 -1.22
CA GLN A 55 17.32 -26.07 -1.91
C GLN A 55 16.24 -26.13 -2.99
N GLU A 56 15.05 -25.61 -2.69
CA GLU A 56 13.96 -25.51 -3.66
C GLU A 56 14.35 -24.63 -4.85
N LEU A 57 14.98 -23.49 -4.57
CA LEU A 57 15.35 -22.53 -5.60
C LEU A 57 16.44 -23.09 -6.52
N GLU A 58 17.39 -23.84 -5.97
CA GLU A 58 18.40 -24.55 -6.73
C GLU A 58 17.79 -25.60 -7.66
N LEU A 59 16.84 -26.41 -7.15
CA LEU A 59 16.10 -27.37 -7.95
C LEU A 59 15.31 -26.69 -9.07
N LEU A 60 14.59 -25.61 -8.77
CA LEU A 60 13.81 -24.85 -9.76
C LEU A 60 14.72 -24.25 -10.84
N THR A 61 15.89 -23.72 -10.48
CA THR A 61 16.84 -23.20 -11.46
C THR A 61 17.42 -24.30 -12.36
N ASN A 62 17.66 -25.49 -11.84
CA ASN A 62 18.12 -26.63 -12.64
C ASN A 62 17.04 -27.08 -13.63
N LEU A 63 15.79 -27.19 -13.19
CA LEU A 63 14.66 -27.51 -14.07
C LEU A 63 14.45 -26.43 -15.14
N TYR A 64 14.59 -25.16 -14.75
CA TYR A 64 14.50 -24.05 -15.70
C TYR A 64 15.54 -24.18 -16.81
N GLN A 65 16.80 -24.45 -16.48
CA GLN A 65 17.86 -24.63 -17.48
C GLN A 65 17.61 -25.82 -18.42
N GLN A 66 17.09 -26.93 -17.88
CA GLN A 66 16.73 -28.10 -18.68
C GLN A 66 15.62 -27.78 -19.69
N LEU A 67 14.59 -27.02 -19.26
CA LEU A 67 13.48 -26.63 -20.12
C LEU A 67 13.84 -25.49 -21.08
N GLU A 68 14.76 -24.58 -20.74
CA GLU A 68 15.21 -23.51 -21.65
C GLU A 68 15.88 -24.10 -22.91
N ARG A 69 16.47 -25.29 -22.81
CA ARG A 69 17.03 -26.03 -23.95
C ARG A 69 15.96 -26.68 -24.85
N ASN A 70 14.73 -26.84 -24.36
CA ASN A 70 13.63 -27.45 -25.10
C ASN A 70 12.35 -26.60 -25.00
N PRO A 71 12.16 -25.60 -25.90
CA PRO A 71 11.10 -24.61 -25.80
C PRO A 71 9.69 -25.14 -26.07
N ALA A 72 9.51 -26.44 -26.33
CA ALA A 72 8.19 -27.05 -26.55
C ALA A 72 7.24 -26.88 -25.35
N ASN A 73 7.78 -26.69 -24.13
CA ASN A 73 7.02 -26.63 -22.88
C ASN A 73 6.87 -25.21 -22.32
N SER A 74 6.36 -24.28 -23.13
CA SER A 74 6.19 -22.87 -22.76
C SER A 74 5.42 -22.67 -21.43
N SER A 75 4.36 -23.46 -21.20
CA SER A 75 3.56 -23.39 -19.96
C SER A 75 4.34 -23.81 -18.72
N ALA A 76 5.15 -24.87 -18.81
CA ALA A 76 5.99 -25.34 -17.70
C ALA A 76 7.09 -24.32 -17.38
N ILE A 77 7.69 -23.69 -18.39
CA ILE A 77 8.67 -22.62 -18.22
C ILE A 77 8.04 -21.43 -17.47
N ALA A 78 6.82 -21.04 -17.84
CA ALA A 78 6.09 -19.96 -17.16
C ALA A 78 5.81 -20.28 -15.69
N GLU A 79 5.38 -21.51 -15.38
CA GLU A 79 5.10 -21.94 -14.00
C GLU A 79 6.38 -22.01 -13.15
N ILE A 80 7.49 -22.50 -13.71
CA ILE A 80 8.78 -22.50 -13.00
C ILE A 80 9.27 -21.08 -12.74
N LYS A 81 9.19 -20.18 -13.73
CA LYS A 81 9.50 -18.75 -13.53
C LYS A 81 8.65 -18.17 -12.39
N ARG A 82 7.34 -18.44 -12.39
CA ARG A 82 6.41 -18.00 -11.35
C ARG A 82 6.85 -18.49 -9.97
N ARG A 83 7.19 -19.77 -9.83
CA ARG A 83 7.66 -20.32 -8.55
C ARG A 83 8.99 -19.72 -8.11
N ILE A 84 9.97 -19.55 -9.02
CA ILE A 84 11.24 -18.88 -8.70
C ILE A 84 10.99 -17.49 -8.15
N PHE A 85 10.14 -16.69 -8.81
CA PHE A 85 9.79 -15.35 -8.33
C PHE A 85 9.08 -15.38 -6.96
N GLN A 86 8.15 -16.30 -6.75
CA GLN A 86 7.48 -16.48 -5.46
C GLN A 86 8.46 -16.83 -4.33
N THR A 87 9.39 -17.76 -4.57
CA THR A 87 10.40 -18.14 -3.58
C THR A 87 11.38 -17.00 -3.31
N LEU A 88 11.65 -16.16 -4.32
CA LEU A 88 12.39 -14.89 -4.20
C LEU A 88 11.55 -13.75 -3.60
N GLY A 89 10.40 -14.02 -2.99
CA GLY A 89 9.59 -13.00 -2.32
C GLY A 89 8.92 -12.00 -3.26
N PHE A 90 9.12 -12.11 -4.58
CA PHE A 90 8.20 -11.60 -5.59
C PHE A 90 6.99 -12.53 -5.58
N GLN A 91 6.30 -12.60 -4.45
CA GLN A 91 4.93 -13.05 -4.45
C GLN A 91 4.26 -12.12 -5.45
N ASN A 92 3.70 -12.68 -6.54
CA ASN A 92 2.60 -11.97 -7.21
C ASN A 92 1.85 -11.42 -6.02
N ASN A 93 1.75 -10.10 -5.93
CA ASN A 93 0.64 -9.56 -5.23
C ASN A 93 -0.50 -10.24 -6.01
N ASN A 94 -0.98 -11.39 -5.53
CA ASN A 94 -2.40 -11.64 -5.46
C ASN A 94 -2.85 -10.27 -5.09
N VAL A 95 -3.35 -9.49 -6.06
CA VAL A 95 -4.06 -8.25 -5.80
C VAL A 95 -4.97 -8.69 -4.67
N PRO A 96 -4.67 -8.36 -3.40
CA PRO A 96 -4.88 -9.33 -2.31
C PRO A 96 -6.35 -9.50 -2.15
N SER A 97 -6.94 -10.48 -2.85
CA SER A 97 -8.24 -10.33 -3.55
C SER A 97 -9.05 -9.29 -2.85
N ALA A 98 -8.85 -7.99 -3.19
CA ALA A 98 -9.18 -6.88 -2.28
C ALA A 98 -10.60 -7.15 -1.85
N GLN A 99 -10.77 -7.67 -0.63
CA GLN A 99 -12.00 -8.35 -0.31
C GLN A 99 -12.97 -7.21 -0.29
N LEU A 100 -13.81 -7.19 -1.33
CA LEU A 100 -14.71 -6.08 -1.55
C LEU A 100 -15.45 -5.92 -0.23
N PRO A 101 -15.43 -4.72 0.36
CA PRO A 101 -16.13 -4.46 1.60
C PRO A 101 -17.50 -5.12 1.54
N SER A 102 -17.83 -5.98 2.51
CA SER A 102 -19.16 -6.58 2.52
C SER A 102 -20.18 -5.47 2.68
N ILE A 103 -21.11 -5.35 1.72
CA ILE A 103 -22.16 -4.33 1.74
C ILE A 103 -23.46 -5.01 2.17
N VAL A 104 -24.06 -4.49 3.24
CA VAL A 104 -25.27 -5.01 3.86
C VAL A 104 -26.32 -3.92 3.96
N GLN A 105 -27.60 -4.28 3.91
CA GLN A 105 -28.68 -3.31 4.14
C GLN A 105 -28.86 -3.11 5.64
N GLU A 106 -28.96 -1.86 6.10
CA GLU A 106 -29.04 -1.54 7.55
C GLU A 106 -30.27 -2.20 8.22
N GLY A 107 -31.35 -2.43 7.48
CA GLY A 107 -32.56 -3.09 7.98
C GLY A 107 -32.40 -4.58 8.33
N THR A 108 -31.32 -5.24 7.90
CA THR A 108 -31.07 -6.67 8.20
C THR A 108 -30.13 -6.86 9.38
N ILE A 109 -29.69 -5.79 10.04
CA ILE A 109 -28.60 -5.82 11.01
C ILE A 109 -29.13 -5.43 12.39
N GLU A 110 -28.74 -6.21 13.41
CA GLU A 110 -28.99 -5.86 14.80
C GLU A 110 -27.95 -4.84 15.28
N VAL A 111 -28.41 -3.62 15.56
CA VAL A 111 -27.58 -2.55 16.13
C VAL A 111 -27.63 -2.63 17.66
N PHE A 112 -26.48 -2.60 18.31
CA PHE A 112 -26.35 -2.49 19.76
C PHE A 112 -25.57 -1.23 20.13
N ARG A 113 -25.68 -0.81 21.39
CA ARG A 113 -24.94 0.33 21.94
C ARG A 113 -23.98 -0.16 23.02
N PHE A 114 -22.78 0.41 23.05
CA PHE A 114 -21.76 0.06 24.04
C PHE A 114 -21.01 1.31 24.49
N PHE A 115 -20.35 1.22 25.64
CA PHE A 115 -19.60 2.33 26.22
C PHE A 115 -18.11 2.20 25.90
N HIS A 116 -17.51 3.25 25.32
CA HIS A 116 -16.08 3.29 25.02
C HIS A 116 -15.57 4.72 25.22
N LYS A 117 -14.52 4.87 26.05
CA LYS A 117 -13.87 6.16 26.37
C LYS A 117 -14.87 7.28 26.73
N ASN A 118 -15.74 7.01 27.70
CA ASN A 118 -16.76 7.94 28.19
C ASN A 118 -17.82 8.36 27.16
N GLN A 119 -17.97 7.62 26.06
CA GLN A 119 -18.97 7.88 25.04
C GLN A 119 -19.76 6.61 24.72
N ILE A 120 -21.05 6.78 24.48
CA ILE A 120 -21.90 5.71 23.94
C ILE A 120 -21.63 5.63 22.43
N ARG A 121 -21.30 4.44 21.95
CA ARG A 121 -21.02 4.15 20.55
C ARG A 121 -21.98 3.07 20.05
N GLU A 122 -22.20 3.06 18.74
CA GLU A 122 -23.04 2.07 18.07
C GLU A 122 -22.17 0.94 17.50
N GLY A 123 -22.68 -0.29 17.59
CA GLY A 123 -22.05 -1.47 17.04
C GLY A 123 -23.08 -2.39 16.38
N ILE A 124 -22.60 -3.33 15.58
CA ILE A 124 -23.42 -4.35 14.91
C ILE A 124 -22.83 -5.73 15.12
N ARG A 125 -23.70 -6.74 15.10
CA ARG A 125 -23.27 -8.14 14.99
C ARG A 125 -23.48 -8.61 13.55
N PHE A 126 -22.41 -9.03 12.89
CA PHE A 126 -22.43 -9.54 11.52
C PHE A 126 -21.50 -10.76 11.43
N ASP A 127 -22.00 -11.86 10.85
CA ASP A 127 -21.26 -13.13 10.72
C ASP A 127 -20.57 -13.57 12.02
N ASN A 128 -21.35 -13.62 13.11
CA ASN A 128 -20.91 -13.95 14.46
C ASN A 128 -19.78 -13.07 15.04
N THR A 129 -19.48 -11.93 14.39
CA THR A 129 -18.42 -11.00 14.76
C THR A 129 -19.03 -9.64 15.14
N LEU A 130 -18.39 -8.93 16.07
CA LEU A 130 -18.84 -7.62 16.53
C LEU A 130 -18.06 -6.52 15.82
N PHE A 131 -18.78 -5.55 15.27
CA PHE A 131 -18.21 -4.38 14.63
C PHE A 131 -18.69 -3.10 15.30
N ALA A 132 -17.91 -2.04 15.22
CA ALA A 132 -18.27 -0.72 15.74
C ALA A 132 -18.33 0.32 14.61
N ALA A 133 -19.26 1.26 14.73
CA ALA A 133 -19.38 2.38 13.81
C ALA A 133 -18.15 3.27 13.95
N VAL A 134 -17.38 3.38 12.88
CA VAL A 134 -16.21 4.27 12.82
C VAL A 134 -16.54 5.53 12.03
N TYR A 135 -17.15 5.37 10.85
CA TYR A 135 -17.48 6.49 9.97
C TYR A 135 -18.92 6.42 9.51
N GLN A 136 -19.54 7.58 9.41
CA GLN A 136 -20.88 7.76 8.87
C GLN A 136 -20.82 8.81 7.76
N PHE A 137 -21.42 8.50 6.63
CA PHE A 137 -21.48 9.36 5.45
C PHE A 137 -22.93 9.54 5.01
N GLU A 138 -23.28 10.74 4.56
CA GLU A 138 -24.54 10.95 3.84
C GLU A 138 -24.51 10.28 2.46
N LEU A 139 -25.69 10.08 1.85
CA LEU A 139 -25.79 9.48 0.52
C LEU A 139 -25.00 10.22 -0.56
N THR A 140 -24.88 11.55 -0.44
CA THR A 140 -24.10 12.42 -1.33
C THR A 140 -22.62 12.06 -1.37
N TYR A 141 -22.10 11.44 -0.31
CA TYR A 141 -20.70 11.06 -0.16
C TYR A 141 -20.43 9.56 -0.40
N ARG A 142 -21.26 8.89 -1.21
CA ARG A 142 -21.11 7.46 -1.54
C ARG A 142 -19.71 7.09 -2.02
N LEU A 143 -19.13 7.89 -2.92
CA LEU A 143 -17.81 7.60 -3.47
C LEU A 143 -16.71 7.68 -2.40
N GLN A 144 -16.81 8.64 -1.49
CA GLN A 144 -15.88 8.84 -0.39
C GLN A 144 -15.97 7.69 0.62
N ALA A 145 -17.19 7.26 0.95
CA ALA A 145 -17.42 6.10 1.81
C ALA A 145 -16.78 4.83 1.21
N TYR A 146 -16.97 4.60 -0.09
CA TYR A 146 -16.38 3.46 -0.78
C TYR A 146 -14.85 3.56 -0.87
N GLN A 147 -14.30 4.73 -1.18
CA GLN A 147 -12.85 4.94 -1.20
C GLN A 147 -12.22 4.70 0.18
N MET A 148 -12.85 5.17 1.25
CA MET A 148 -12.40 4.92 2.61
C MET A 148 -12.42 3.44 2.95
N ALA A 149 -13.54 2.76 2.68
CA ALA A 149 -13.66 1.33 2.92
C ALA A 149 -12.66 0.52 2.09
N TRP A 150 -12.38 0.94 0.86
CA TRP A 150 -11.35 0.33 0.03
C TRP A 150 -9.95 0.48 0.65
N THR A 151 -9.57 1.68 1.07
CA THR A 151 -8.28 1.93 1.72
C THR A 151 -8.14 1.12 3.02
N LEU A 152 -9.21 1.00 3.81
CA LEU A 152 -9.20 0.16 5.01
C LEU A 152 -9.09 -1.34 4.68
N SER A 153 -9.74 -1.79 3.59
CA SER A 153 -9.63 -3.18 3.09
C SER A 153 -8.22 -3.48 2.56
N GLU A 154 -7.59 -2.55 1.83
CA GLU A 154 -6.18 -2.66 1.41
C GLU A 154 -5.23 -2.77 2.61
N ALA A 155 -5.54 -2.09 3.71
CA ALA A 155 -4.83 -2.19 4.98
C ALA A 155 -5.15 -3.48 5.77
N LYS A 156 -5.92 -4.41 5.19
CA LYS A 156 -6.37 -5.68 5.79
C LYS A 156 -7.17 -5.51 7.08
N ILE A 157 -7.90 -4.41 7.20
CA ILE A 157 -8.77 -4.15 8.35
C ILE A 157 -10.14 -4.80 8.08
N PRO A 158 -10.60 -5.76 8.91
CA PRO A 158 -11.90 -6.38 8.71
C PRO A 158 -13.03 -5.36 8.92
N LEU A 159 -13.85 -5.16 7.89
CA LEU A 159 -14.88 -4.14 7.88
C LEU A 159 -16.13 -4.56 7.10
N VAL A 160 -17.22 -3.87 7.40
CA VAL A 160 -18.54 -4.03 6.77
C VAL A 160 -19.09 -2.63 6.48
N ILE A 161 -19.79 -2.46 5.36
CA ILE A 161 -20.51 -1.22 5.04
C ILE A 161 -22.01 -1.50 5.15
N SER A 162 -22.72 -0.74 5.98
CA SER A 162 -24.19 -0.73 5.92
C SER A 162 -24.69 0.40 5.05
N LEU A 163 -25.74 0.11 4.28
CA LEU A 163 -26.51 1.06 3.48
C LEU A 163 -27.90 1.24 4.09
N SER A 164 -28.29 2.47 4.35
CA SER A 164 -29.69 2.87 4.55
C SER A 164 -30.15 3.90 3.51
N PRO A 165 -31.46 4.21 3.44
CA PRO A 165 -31.98 5.22 2.55
C PRO A 165 -31.48 6.65 2.81
N THR A 166 -30.69 6.88 3.86
CA THR A 166 -30.21 8.22 4.25
C THR A 166 -28.70 8.30 4.44
N ARG A 167 -28.02 7.17 4.70
CA ARG A 167 -26.59 7.16 5.04
C ARG A 167 -25.87 5.86 4.67
N PHE A 168 -24.55 5.95 4.66
CA PHE A 168 -23.63 4.83 4.70
C PHE A 168 -22.91 4.81 6.04
N VAL A 169 -22.73 3.63 6.63
CA VAL A 169 -21.92 3.48 7.85
C VAL A 169 -20.83 2.45 7.61
N ILE A 170 -19.59 2.81 7.95
CA ILE A 170 -18.44 1.89 7.92
C ILE A 170 -18.26 1.33 9.32
N TRP A 171 -18.39 0.02 9.41
CA TRP A 171 -18.25 -0.77 10.62
C TRP A 171 -16.90 -1.50 10.60
N VAL A 172 -16.12 -1.40 11.68
CA VAL A 172 -14.83 -2.07 11.81
C VAL A 172 -14.87 -3.09 12.94
N ASN A 173 -14.27 -4.26 12.72
CA ASN A 173 -14.27 -5.33 13.70
C ASN A 173 -13.62 -4.85 15.03
N LEU A 174 -14.36 -4.96 16.13
CA LEU A 174 -13.91 -4.54 17.46
C LEU A 174 -12.72 -5.35 17.98
N GLN A 175 -12.52 -6.57 17.51
CA GLN A 175 -11.38 -7.41 17.87
C GLN A 175 -10.08 -6.96 17.18
N CYS A 176 -10.17 -6.13 16.13
CA CYS A 176 -8.99 -5.63 15.45
C CYS A 176 -8.32 -4.52 16.29
N PRO A 177 -7.00 -4.55 16.51
CA PRO A 177 -6.29 -3.49 17.25
C PRO A 177 -6.51 -2.08 16.66
N SER A 178 -6.61 -2.00 15.33
CA SER A 178 -6.84 -0.77 14.58
C SER A 178 -8.19 -0.11 14.93
N SER A 179 -9.17 -0.87 15.45
CA SER A 179 -10.48 -0.33 15.83
C SER A 179 -10.35 0.72 16.94
N SER A 180 -9.47 0.49 17.93
CA SER A 180 -9.25 1.43 19.03
C SER A 180 -8.74 2.79 18.55
N VAL A 181 -7.85 2.79 17.56
CA VAL A 181 -7.30 4.00 16.95
C VAL A 181 -8.37 4.72 16.14
N LEU A 182 -9.08 3.96 15.28
CA LEU A 182 -10.12 4.49 14.39
C LEU A 182 -11.31 5.07 15.16
N LEU A 183 -11.73 4.45 16.28
CA LEU A 183 -12.80 4.97 17.14
C LEU A 183 -12.42 6.28 17.86
N CYS A 184 -11.12 6.55 18.00
CA CYS A 184 -10.61 7.76 18.64
C CYS A 184 -10.21 8.85 17.65
N GLN A 185 -10.16 8.53 16.35
CA GLN A 185 -9.88 9.54 15.36
C GLN A 185 -11.03 10.55 15.34
N ASP A 186 -10.64 11.82 15.44
CA ASP A 186 -11.58 12.92 15.36
C ASP A 186 -12.16 12.98 13.94
N ALA A 187 -13.48 12.99 13.83
CA ALA A 187 -14.18 13.12 12.57
C ALA A 187 -13.75 14.40 11.82
N GLN A 188 -13.39 15.46 12.56
CA GLN A 188 -12.90 16.72 11.99
C GLN A 188 -11.56 16.56 11.26
N LEU A 189 -10.65 15.74 11.82
CA LEU A 189 -9.35 15.48 11.20
C LEU A 189 -9.55 14.75 9.87
N LEU A 190 -10.46 13.78 9.84
CA LEU A 190 -10.78 13.06 8.61
C LEU A 190 -11.38 13.97 7.53
N GLU A 191 -12.29 14.86 7.92
CA GLU A 191 -12.90 15.84 7.02
C GLU A 191 -11.84 16.78 6.42
N THR A 192 -10.91 17.27 7.24
CA THR A 192 -9.80 18.12 6.75
C THR A 192 -8.88 17.35 5.80
N LEU A 193 -8.55 16.09 6.11
CA LEU A 193 -7.77 15.23 5.22
C LEU A 193 -8.47 15.02 3.88
N PHE A 194 -9.78 14.78 3.86
CA PHE A 194 -10.53 14.65 2.62
C PHE A 194 -10.58 15.93 1.81
N LYS A 195 -10.81 17.08 2.46
CA LYS A 195 -10.76 18.40 1.80
C LYS A 195 -9.40 18.65 1.17
N LEU A 196 -8.33 18.31 1.89
CA LEU A 196 -6.96 18.47 1.42
C LEU A 196 -6.63 17.52 0.26
N ASN A 197 -7.01 16.24 0.35
CA ASN A 197 -6.82 15.27 -0.74
C ASN A 197 -7.58 15.68 -2.01
N LEU A 198 -8.80 16.20 -1.86
CA LEU A 198 -9.59 16.73 -2.96
C LEU A 198 -8.92 17.95 -3.59
N ALA A 199 -8.42 18.89 -2.77
CA ALA A 199 -7.68 20.06 -3.23
C ALA A 199 -6.39 19.68 -3.97
N LEU A 200 -5.62 18.71 -3.45
CA LEU A 200 -4.41 18.20 -4.08
C LEU A 200 -4.70 17.52 -5.42
N ARG A 201 -5.77 16.71 -5.52
CA ARG A 201 -6.19 16.09 -6.79
C ARG A 201 -6.61 17.15 -7.81
N LYS A 202 -7.37 18.17 -7.39
CA LYS A 202 -7.72 19.31 -8.26
C LYS A 202 -6.45 20.02 -8.75
N ALA A 203 -5.52 20.34 -7.86
CA ALA A 203 -4.24 20.97 -8.20
C ALA A 203 -3.39 20.10 -9.16
N LYS A 204 -3.38 18.78 -8.99
CA LYS A 204 -2.68 17.85 -9.90
C LYS A 204 -3.31 17.83 -11.30
N SER A 205 -4.64 17.89 -11.38
CA SER A 205 -5.36 17.94 -12.65
C SER A 205 -5.18 19.27 -13.39
N THR A 206 -5.10 20.39 -12.67
CA THR A 206 -4.86 21.72 -13.25
C THR A 206 -3.39 21.98 -13.54
N GLY A 207 -2.48 21.32 -12.81
CA GLY A 207 -1.02 21.48 -12.90
C GLY A 207 -0.37 21.00 -14.20
N LYS A 208 -1.07 20.25 -15.06
CA LYS A 208 -0.51 19.82 -16.37
C LYS A 208 -0.64 20.86 -17.49
N ARG A 209 -1.21 22.06 -17.26
CA ARG A 209 -1.27 23.11 -18.31
C ARG A 209 -0.81 24.52 -17.90
N VAL A 210 -0.40 24.77 -16.65
CA VAL A 210 -0.07 26.15 -16.20
C VAL A 210 1.43 26.37 -15.88
N ALA A 211 2.29 25.37 -16.06
CA ALA A 211 3.73 25.49 -15.81
C ALA A 211 4.50 26.37 -16.84
N LYS A 212 3.82 27.11 -17.72
CA LYS A 212 4.47 28.11 -18.59
C LYS A 212 4.22 29.57 -18.19
N HIS A 213 3.26 29.88 -17.31
CA HIS A 213 2.87 31.29 -17.07
C HIS A 213 2.64 31.72 -15.61
N LEU A 214 2.91 30.89 -14.60
CA LEU A 214 2.95 31.38 -13.22
C LEU A 214 4.30 32.03 -12.93
N ARG A 215 4.34 33.36 -12.99
CA ARG A 215 5.43 34.18 -12.46
C ARG A 215 5.62 33.90 -10.96
N PRO A 216 6.86 33.81 -10.47
CA PRO A 216 7.16 33.48 -9.08
C PRO A 216 7.05 34.72 -8.18
N ASP A 217 5.85 35.25 -7.95
CA ASP A 217 5.69 36.47 -7.13
C ASP A 217 5.15 36.23 -5.70
N PHE A 218 4.98 34.98 -5.26
CA PHE A 218 4.34 34.71 -3.95
C PHE A 218 5.27 34.32 -2.78
N PHE A 219 6.59 34.24 -2.99
CA PHE A 219 7.58 34.12 -1.89
C PHE A 219 8.58 35.28 -1.89
N GLY A 220 8.07 36.51 -2.01
CA GLY A 220 8.81 37.75 -1.83
C GLY A 220 8.71 38.31 -0.41
N LYS A 221 9.00 37.51 0.63
CA LYS A 221 9.41 38.08 1.93
C LYS A 221 10.83 37.64 2.20
N LYS A 222 11.77 38.51 1.84
CA LYS A 222 13.17 38.46 2.30
C LYS A 222 13.16 38.31 3.82
N ILE A 223 13.54 37.13 4.31
CA ILE A 223 14.02 36.99 5.67
C ILE A 223 15.37 37.71 5.68
N VAL A 224 15.40 38.93 6.20
CA VAL A 224 16.64 39.65 6.50
C VAL A 224 17.22 38.97 7.73
N THR A 225 18.11 38.00 7.53
CA THR A 225 19.00 37.52 8.58
C THR A 225 20.00 38.63 8.90
N VAL A 226 19.71 39.40 9.94
CA VAL A 226 20.66 40.32 10.56
C VAL A 226 21.68 39.47 11.31
N PHE A 227 22.86 39.30 10.73
CA PHE A 227 24.01 38.74 11.45
C PHE A 227 24.55 39.81 12.41
N PRO A 228 24.68 39.53 13.72
CA PRO A 228 25.36 40.44 14.63
C PRO A 228 26.85 40.51 14.23
N LYS A 229 27.31 41.75 14.01
CA LYS A 229 28.70 42.08 13.68
C LYS A 229 29.57 41.74 14.89
N ALA A 230 30.54 40.84 14.72
CA ALA A 230 31.55 40.57 15.73
C ALA A 230 32.36 41.84 15.98
N THR A 231 32.29 42.37 17.19
CA THR A 231 33.17 43.43 17.68
C THR A 231 34.53 42.81 17.97
N ASN A 232 35.51 43.08 17.12
CA ASN A 232 36.92 42.84 17.42
C ASN A 232 37.34 43.81 18.54
N THR A 233 37.50 43.30 19.74
CA THR A 233 38.30 43.92 20.79
C THR A 233 39.76 43.56 20.55
N SER A 234 40.54 44.51 20.04
CA SER A 234 42.00 44.51 20.10
C SER A 234 42.45 45.56 21.11
N ASP A 235 43.39 45.14 21.95
CA ASP A 235 43.97 45.80 23.10
C ASP A 235 44.51 47.23 22.86
N HIS A 236 44.39 48.06 23.90
CA HIS A 236 45.48 48.90 24.43
C HIS A 236 45.21 49.28 25.90
#